data_AF-A0A2V6FSM6-F1
#
_entry.id   AF-A0A2V6FSM6-F1
#
_cell.length_a   1.000
_cell.length_b   1.000
_cell.length_c   1.000
_cell.angle_alpha   90.00
_cell.angle_beta   90.00
_cell.angle_gamma   90.00
#
_symmetry.space_group_name_H-M   'P 1'
#
loop_
_entity.id
_entity.type
_entity.pdbx_description
1 polymer ?
#
loop_
_entity_poly.entity_id
_entity_poly.type
_entity_poly.pdbx_seq_one_letter_code
_entity_poly.pdbx_strand_id
1 'polypeptide(L)'
;MIFFLLLLLLILVAQVAEFFIPALPWLYNAHIYIVPVLVFYGAVALPFPLMLAVALYAGILLDALTVQVIGTKVEISMGWSILLYAVLAGIMHGLRPLFVRGRWEIHCLLTGLCTSVIILAQYLMITFR
;
A
#
# COMPACT_ATOMS: atom_id res chain seq x y z
N MET A 1 -7.87 -18.66 -7.66
CA MET A 1 -7.99 -17.58 -8.66
C MET A 1 -9.09 -16.59 -8.31
N ILE A 2 -10.30 -17.03 -7.93
CA ILE A 2 -11.40 -16.15 -7.50
C ILE A 2 -10.96 -15.17 -6.39
N PHE A 3 -10.27 -15.67 -5.35
CA PHE A 3 -9.73 -14.83 -4.27
C PHE A 3 -8.83 -13.69 -4.77
N PHE A 4 -7.96 -13.96 -5.74
CA PHE A 4 -7.06 -12.95 -6.30
C PHE A 4 -7.84 -11.86 -7.06
N LEU A 5 -8.82 -12.25 -7.88
CA LEU A 5 -9.67 -11.30 -8.60
C LEU A 5 -10.52 -10.44 -7.64
N LEU A 6 -11.06 -11.07 -6.59
CA LEU A 6 -11.78 -10.37 -5.54
C LEU A 6 -10.89 -9.38 -4.80
N LEU A 7 -9.65 -9.76 -4.50
CA LEU A 7 -8.69 -8.87 -3.84
C LEU A 7 -8.36 -7.65 -4.72
N LEU A 8 -8.12 -7.84 -6.02
CA LEU A 8 -7.89 -6.72 -6.95
C LEU A 8 -9.09 -5.77 -6.97
N LEU A 9 -10.31 -6.30 -7.07
CA LEU A 9 -11.52 -5.50 -7.03
C LEU A 9 -11.65 -4.75 -5.70
N LEU A 10 -11.41 -5.42 -4.58
CA LEU A 10 -11.52 -4.84 -3.25
C LEU A 10 -10.49 -3.73 -3.02
N ILE A 11 -9.26 -3.89 -3.53
CA ILE A 11 -8.23 -2.84 -3.49
C ILE A 11 -8.71 -1.61 -4.27
N LEU A 12 -9.27 -1.78 -5.47
CA LEU A 12 -9.81 -0.66 -6.25
C LEU A 12 -10.98 0.02 -5.54
N VAL A 13 -11.92 -0.76 -5.02
CA VAL A 13 -13.08 -0.23 -4.28
C VAL A 13 -12.62 0.50 -3.02
N ALA A 14 -11.65 -0.04 -2.28
CA ALA A 14 -11.07 0.61 -1.11
C ALA A 14 -10.38 1.93 -1.49
N GLN A 15 -9.63 1.96 -2.58
CA GLN A 15 -8.98 3.17 -3.08
C GLN A 15 -10.01 4.26 -3.43
N VAL A 16 -11.11 3.88 -4.08
CA VAL A 16 -12.23 4.80 -4.37
C VAL A 16 -12.91 5.26 -3.07
N ALA A 17 -13.12 4.34 -2.12
CA ALA A 17 -13.76 4.64 -0.84
C ALA A 17 -12.94 5.61 0.01
N GLU A 18 -11.60 5.50 -0.01
CA GLU A 18 -10.69 6.40 0.71
C GLU A 18 -10.92 7.89 0.38
N PHE A 19 -11.35 8.22 -0.85
CA PHE A 19 -11.69 9.60 -1.23
C PHE A 19 -12.90 10.17 -0.50
N PHE A 20 -13.82 9.30 -0.07
CA PHE A 20 -15.04 9.71 0.62
C PHE A 20 -14.86 9.76 2.14
N ILE A 21 -13.73 9.28 2.66
CA ILE A 21 -13.44 9.29 4.08
C ILE A 21 -12.79 10.64 4.43
N PRO A 22 -13.47 11.52 5.17
CA PRO A 22 -12.89 12.80 5.56
C PRO A 22 -11.78 12.59 6.58
N ALA A 23 -10.84 13.54 6.61
CA ALA A 23 -9.83 13.61 7.67
C ALA A 23 -10.50 13.73 9.04
N LEU A 24 -9.93 13.08 10.06
CA LEU A 24 -10.45 13.09 11.42
C LEU A 24 -9.96 14.36 12.16
N PRO A 25 -10.83 15.36 12.42
CA PRO A 25 -10.38 16.63 13.01
C PRO A 25 -9.89 16.47 14.45
N TRP A 26 -10.42 15.49 15.19
CA TRP A 26 -9.97 15.18 16.55
C TRP A 26 -8.61 14.47 16.62
N LEU A 27 -8.06 14.04 15.46
CA LEU A 27 -6.80 13.31 15.38
C LEU A 27 -5.84 14.04 14.43
N TYR A 28 -5.59 15.34 14.67
CA TYR A 28 -4.66 16.14 13.88
C TYR A 28 -4.90 16.07 12.35
N ASN A 29 -6.16 15.96 11.92
CA ASN A 29 -6.54 15.74 10.52
C ASN A 29 -5.91 14.48 9.90
N ALA A 30 -5.77 13.41 10.67
CA ALA A 30 -5.29 12.13 10.16
C ALA A 30 -6.25 11.55 9.11
N HIS A 31 -5.67 11.04 8.04
CA HIS A 31 -6.36 10.29 6.99
C HIS A 31 -6.31 8.79 7.29
N ILE A 32 -7.38 8.08 6.94
CA ILE A 32 -7.47 6.63 7.11
C ILE A 32 -7.03 5.95 5.81
N TYR A 33 -6.06 5.03 5.91
CA TYR A 33 -5.58 4.23 4.80
C TYR A 33 -5.98 2.76 4.97
N ILE A 34 -6.78 2.26 4.04
CA ILE A 34 -7.33 0.91 3.96
C ILE A 34 -6.57 0.08 2.92
N VAL A 35 -6.17 0.69 1.80
CA VAL A 35 -5.50 0.01 0.68
C VAL A 35 -4.22 -0.72 1.11
N PRO A 36 -3.28 -0.11 1.87
CA PRO A 36 -2.08 -0.80 2.32
C PRO A 36 -2.40 -2.05 3.16
N VAL A 37 -3.45 -2.02 3.97
CA VAL A 37 -3.89 -3.16 4.78
C VAL A 37 -4.30 -4.32 3.88
N LEU A 38 -5.14 -4.07 2.88
CA LEU A 38 -5.57 -5.10 1.93
C LEU A 38 -4.40 -5.68 1.14
N VAL A 39 -3.47 -4.82 0.71
CA VAL A 39 -2.29 -5.23 -0.05
C VAL A 39 -1.36 -6.11 0.80
N PHE A 40 -1.05 -5.70 2.03
CA PHE A 40 -0.12 -6.43 2.89
C PHE A 40 -0.69 -7.75 3.40
N TYR A 41 -1.96 -7.80 3.80
CA TYR A 41 -2.60 -9.07 4.17
C TYR A 41 -2.82 -9.99 2.94
N GLY A 42 -3.15 -9.39 1.79
CA GLY A 42 -3.21 -10.10 0.51
C GLY A 42 -1.86 -10.72 0.13
N ALA A 43 -0.76 -9.98 0.34
CA ALA A 43 0.60 -10.44 0.08
C ALA A 43 0.99 -11.67 0.90
N VAL A 44 0.52 -11.78 2.14
CA VAL A 44 0.76 -12.95 3.00
C VAL A 44 -0.07 -14.17 2.55
N ALA A 45 -1.30 -13.94 2.07
CA ALA A 45 -2.21 -14.99 1.67
C ALA A 45 -1.85 -15.62 0.30
N LEU A 46 -1.31 -14.83 -0.63
CA LEU A 46 -1.03 -15.22 -2.01
C LEU A 46 0.35 -15.88 -2.20
N PRO A 47 0.56 -16.69 -3.24
CA PRO A 47 1.89 -17.13 -3.66
C PRO A 47 2.72 -15.96 -4.21
N PHE A 48 4.06 -16.07 -4.15
CA PHE A 48 4.99 -15.00 -4.49
C PHE A 48 4.71 -14.29 -5.84
N PRO A 49 4.46 -14.97 -6.98
CA PRO A 49 4.18 -14.27 -8.24
C PRO A 49 2.90 -13.43 -8.20
N LEU A 50 1.86 -13.91 -7.52
CA LEU A 50 0.59 -13.18 -7.38
C LEU A 50 0.73 -12.02 -6.38
N MET A 51 1.55 -12.17 -5.34
CA MET A 51 1.89 -11.09 -4.43
C MET A 51 2.58 -9.93 -5.17
N LEU A 52 3.54 -10.23 -6.06
CA LEU A 52 4.16 -9.20 -6.92
C LEU A 52 3.15 -8.54 -7.85
N ALA A 53 2.20 -9.29 -8.41
CA ALA A 53 1.14 -8.73 -9.24
C ALA A 53 0.24 -7.75 -8.46
N VAL A 54 -0.10 -8.08 -7.20
CA VAL A 54 -0.85 -7.16 -6.32
C VAL A 54 -0.03 -5.92 -6.00
N ALA A 55 1.26 -6.07 -5.70
CA ALA A 55 2.15 -4.94 -5.41
C ALA A 55 2.29 -3.99 -6.62
N LEU A 56 2.41 -4.55 -7.82
CA LEU A 56 2.43 -3.79 -9.07
C LEU A 56 1.10 -3.05 -9.28
N TYR A 57 -0.03 -3.74 -9.10
CA TYR A 57 -1.34 -3.14 -9.25
C TYR A 57 -1.59 -1.99 -8.25
N ALA A 58 -1.30 -2.21 -6.97
CA ALA A 58 -1.43 -1.20 -5.93
C ALA A 58 -0.48 -0.02 -6.14
N GLY A 59 0.74 -0.27 -6.59
CA GLY A 59 1.71 0.78 -6.93
C GLY A 59 1.23 1.65 -8.09
N ILE A 60 0.67 1.05 -9.15
CA ILE A 60 0.09 1.80 -10.27
C ILE A 60 -1.11 2.64 -9.81
N LEU A 61 -1.99 2.09 -8.97
CA LEU A 61 -3.13 2.84 -8.43
C LEU A 61 -2.67 4.02 -7.59
N LEU A 62 -1.69 3.82 -6.71
CA LEU A 62 -1.16 4.89 -5.88
C LEU A 62 -0.50 5.98 -6.72
N ASP A 63 0.33 5.61 -7.69
CA ASP A 63 0.94 6.56 -8.62
C ASP A 63 -0.11 7.34 -9.41
N ALA A 64 -1.18 6.69 -9.88
CA ALA A 64 -2.26 7.38 -10.59
C ALA A 64 -2.92 8.49 -9.77
N LEU A 65 -2.85 8.43 -8.44
CA LEU A 65 -3.42 9.42 -7.53
C LEU A 65 -2.40 10.46 -7.06
N THR A 66 -1.14 10.06 -6.90
CA THR A 66 -0.10 10.90 -6.32
C THR A 66 0.87 11.47 -7.34
N VAL A 67 0.76 11.11 -8.62
CA VAL A 67 1.57 11.74 -9.68
C VAL A 67 1.25 13.23 -9.71
N GLN A 68 2.21 14.01 -9.22
CA GLN A 68 2.17 15.46 -9.22
C GLN A 68 3.15 15.98 -10.27
N VAL A 69 2.59 16.66 -11.28
CA VAL A 69 3.34 17.36 -12.32
C VAL A 69 3.14 18.85 -12.09
N ILE A 70 4.13 19.52 -11.52
CA ILE A 70 4.11 20.97 -11.30
C ILE A 70 5.07 21.61 -12.31
N GLY A 71 4.48 22.22 -13.35
CA GLY A 71 5.24 22.83 -14.45
C GLY A 71 6.01 21.78 -15.25
N THR A 72 7.34 21.90 -15.30
CA THR A 72 8.24 20.97 -16.01
C THR A 72 8.84 19.90 -15.10
N LYS A 73 8.52 19.91 -13.79
CA LYS A 73 9.02 18.93 -12.82
C LYS A 73 7.92 17.97 -12.41
N VAL A 74 8.25 16.67 -12.47
CA VAL A 74 7.45 15.61 -11.85
C VAL A 74 7.97 15.45 -10.43
N GLU A 75 7.16 15.74 -9.41
CA GLU A 75 7.59 15.66 -7.99
C GLU A 75 7.60 14.20 -7.54
N ILE A 76 6.48 13.49 -7.73
CA ILE A 76 6.40 12.04 -7.53
C ILE A 76 6.51 11.36 -8.89
N SER A 77 7.67 10.75 -9.18
CA SER A 77 7.85 10.01 -10.42
C SER A 77 7.05 8.72 -10.39
N MET A 78 6.32 8.46 -11.49
CA MET A 78 5.67 7.19 -11.74
C MET A 78 6.66 6.03 -11.59
N GLY A 79 6.25 4.95 -10.93
CA GLY A 79 7.02 3.74 -10.69
C GLY A 79 7.60 3.58 -9.28
N TRP A 80 7.76 4.65 -8.50
CA TRP A 80 8.32 4.54 -7.15
C TRP A 80 7.38 3.81 -6.19
N SER A 81 6.07 4.03 -6.30
CA SER A 81 5.08 3.34 -5.47
C SER A 81 5.08 1.83 -5.72
N ILE A 82 5.35 1.39 -6.96
CA ILE A 82 5.49 -0.03 -7.30
C ILE A 82 6.66 -0.65 -6.56
N LEU A 83 7.83 0.02 -6.55
CA LEU A 83 9.01 -0.47 -5.84
C LEU A 83 8.78 -0.53 -4.33
N LEU A 84 8.16 0.51 -3.76
CA LEU A 84 7.83 0.55 -2.33
C LEU A 84 6.90 -0.61 -1.95
N TYR A 85 5.80 -0.80 -2.67
CA TYR A 85 4.91 -1.93 -2.41
C TYR A 85 5.59 -3.27 -2.63
N ALA A 86 6.39 -3.45 -3.68
CA ALA A 86 7.08 -4.73 -3.94
C ALA A 86 8.05 -5.11 -2.81
N VAL A 87 8.84 -4.15 -2.33
CA VAL A 87 9.79 -4.38 -1.22
C VAL A 87 9.05 -4.68 0.08
N LEU A 88 8.08 -3.84 0.45
CA LEU A 88 7.37 -3.97 1.72
C LEU A 88 6.45 -5.21 1.74
N ALA A 89 5.76 -5.51 0.63
CA ALA A 89 4.97 -6.73 0.48
C ALA A 89 5.87 -7.97 0.46
N GLY A 90 7.08 -7.88 -0.11
CA GLY A 90 8.09 -8.94 -0.04
C GLY A 90 8.52 -9.23 1.41
N ILE A 91 8.75 -8.20 2.22
CA ILE A 91 9.03 -8.34 3.66
C ILE A 91 7.85 -9.03 4.37
N MET A 92 6.61 -8.63 4.07
CA MET A 92 5.41 -9.27 4.66
C MET A 92 5.31 -10.73 4.26
N HIS A 93 5.54 -11.01 2.98
CA HIS A 93 5.49 -12.37 2.44
C HIS A 93 6.55 -13.27 3.07
N GLY A 94 7.74 -12.74 3.39
CA GLY A 94 8.78 -13.47 4.12
C GLY A 94 8.36 -13.91 5.53
N LEU A 95 7.44 -13.18 6.15
CA LEU A 95 6.89 -13.48 7.48
C LEU A 95 5.64 -14.37 7.45
N ARG A 96 5.21 -14.81 6.26
CA ARG A 96 4.10 -15.75 6.08
C ARG A 96 4.13 -16.99 6.99
N PRO A 97 5.28 -17.62 7.33
CA PRO A 97 5.30 -18.74 8.27
C PRO A 97 4.77 -18.38 9.67
N LEU A 98 4.93 -17.13 10.12
CA LEU A 98 4.39 -16.65 11.39
C LEU A 98 2.87 -16.49 11.33
N PHE A 99 2.35 -16.06 10.18
CA PHE A 99 0.91 -15.94 9.95
C PHE A 99 0.22 -17.31 9.99
N VAL A 100 0.82 -18.32 9.35
CA VAL A 100 0.32 -19.71 9.37
C VAL A 100 0.34 -20.30 10.79
N ARG A 101 1.26 -19.85 11.64
CA ARG A 101 1.35 -20.23 13.07
C ARG A 101 0.37 -19.48 13.97
N GLY A 102 -0.53 -18.65 13.42
CA GLY A 102 -1.54 -17.91 14.18
C GLY A 102 -1.02 -16.64 14.87
N ARG A 103 0.24 -16.23 14.65
CA ARG A 103 0.80 -15.01 15.25
C ARG A 103 0.50 -13.79 14.37
N TRP A 104 -0.75 -13.36 14.37
CA TRP A 104 -1.24 -12.28 13.50
C TRP A 104 -0.92 -10.88 14.03
N GLU A 105 -0.62 -10.75 15.32
CA GLU A 105 -0.26 -9.49 16.00
C GLU A 105 0.91 -8.77 15.34
N ILE A 106 1.94 -9.53 14.94
CA ILE A 106 3.14 -9.00 14.28
C ILE A 106 2.77 -8.38 12.94
N HIS A 107 1.83 -8.99 12.21
CA HIS A 107 1.40 -8.49 10.90
C HIS A 107 0.57 -7.21 11.05
N CYS A 108 -0.24 -7.07 12.12
CA CYS A 108 -0.95 -5.83 12.40
C CYS A 108 0.02 -4.65 12.61
N LEU A 109 1.00 -4.84 13.50
CA LEU A 109 2.00 -3.81 13.78
C LEU A 109 2.83 -3.46 12.55
N LEU A 110 3.24 -4.49 11.82
CA LEU A 110 4.10 -4.34 10.67
C LEU A 110 3.37 -3.70 9.48
N THR A 111 2.07 -3.98 9.30
CA THR A 111 1.22 -3.27 8.34
C THR A 111 1.18 -1.76 8.65
N GLY A 112 1.03 -1.39 9.92
CA GLY A 112 1.10 0.01 10.35
C GLY A 112 2.46 0.64 10.05
N LEU A 113 3.55 -0.05 10.40
CA LEU A 113 4.91 0.42 10.13
C LEU A 113 5.15 0.61 8.63
N CYS A 114 4.77 -0.36 7.79
CA CYS A 114 4.96 -0.27 6.35
C CYS A 114 4.11 0.82 5.72
N THR A 115 2.89 1.05 6.21
CA THR A 115 2.06 2.17 5.78
C THR A 115 2.73 3.51 6.10
N SER A 116 3.27 3.66 7.31
CA SER A 116 4.05 4.84 7.70
C SER A 116 5.29 5.04 6.82
N VAL A 117 5.99 3.96 6.45
CA VAL A 117 7.15 4.02 5.55
C VAL A 117 6.75 4.48 4.14
N ILE A 118 5.61 4.02 3.61
CA ILE A 118 5.11 4.48 2.29
C ILE A 118 4.87 5.99 2.31
N ILE A 119 4.12 6.47 3.30
CA ILE A 119 3.76 7.89 3.42
C ILE A 119 5.03 8.73 3.66
N LEU A 120 5.93 8.27 4.53
CA LEU A 120 7.21 8.93 4.76
C LEU A 120 8.04 9.01 3.47
N ALA A 121 8.12 7.92 2.70
CA ALA A 121 8.85 7.92 1.44
C ALA A 121 8.24 8.92 0.44
N GLN A 122 6.91 9.00 0.34
CA GLN A 122 6.24 10.01 -0.48
C GLN A 122 6.54 11.43 -0.02
N TYR A 123 6.49 11.68 1.29
CA TYR A 123 6.84 12.98 1.85
C TYR A 123 8.30 13.38 1.57
N LEU A 124 9.24 12.43 1.70
CA LEU A 124 10.64 12.67 1.39
C LEU A 124 10.88 12.94 -0.10
N MET A 125 10.17 12.24 -0.99
CA MET A 125 10.24 12.46 -2.44
C MET A 125 9.76 13.86 -2.83
N ILE A 126 8.70 14.36 -2.18
CA ILE A 126 8.22 15.74 -2.39
C ILE A 126 9.23 16.75 -1.83
N THR A 127 9.81 16.49 -0.64
CA THR A 127 10.65 17.45 0.06
C THR A 127 12.03 17.65 -0.58
N PHE A 128 12.64 16.58 -1.11
CA PHE A 128 14.04 16.59 -1.57
C PHE A 128 14.21 16.71 -3.09
N ARG A 129 13.15 16.95 -3.87
CA ARG A 129 13.19 17.00 -5.34
C ARG A 129 12.84 18.38 -5.90
#